data_AF-A0A7C3ZCD7-F1
#
_entry.id   AF-A0A7C3ZCD7-F1
#
_cell.length_a   1.000
_cell.length_b   1.000
_cell.length_c   1.000
_cell.angle_alpha   90.00
_cell.angle_beta   90.00
_cell.angle_gamma   90.00
#
_symmetry.space_group_name_H-M   'P 1'
#
loop_
_entity.id
_entity.type
_entity.pdbx_description
1 polymer ?
#
loop_
_entity_poly.entity_id
_entity_poly.type
_entity_poly.pdbx_seq_one_letter_code
_entity_poly.pdbx_strand_id
1 'polypeptide(L)' 'MLYRPLLILGAGSDGGKSLLTAGLCRIFRRRGVRVAPFKAQNLALNRSVHPAGGEMGRSQAVQAQAAGWVPPWI' A
#
# COMPACT_ATOMS: atom_id res chain seq x y z
N MET A 1 9.98 -8.34 17.56
CA MET A 1 9.40 -8.91 16.32
C MET A 1 10.21 -8.37 15.16
N LEU A 2 10.94 -9.20 14.41
CA LEU A 2 11.78 -8.74 13.30
C LEU A 2 10.93 -8.59 12.04
N TYR A 3 10.92 -7.40 11.45
CA TYR A 3 10.31 -7.15 10.14
C TYR A 3 11.33 -7.37 9.03
N ARG A 4 10.84 -7.74 7.83
CA ARG A 4 11.66 -7.84 6.62
C ARG A 4 11.19 -6.78 5.62
N PRO A 5 11.76 -5.57 5.64
CA PRO A 5 11.33 -4.51 4.73
C PRO A 5 11.74 -4.82 3.29
N LEU A 6 10.86 -4.50 2.34
CA LEU A 6 11.13 -4.53 0.91
C LEU A 6 10.77 -3.17 0.32
N LEU A 7 11.75 -2.49 -0.26
CA LEU A 7 11.56 -1.19 -0.88
C LEU A 7 11.40 -1.35 -2.39
N ILE A 8 10.36 -0.72 -2.95
CA ILE A 8 10.09 -0.71 -4.39
C ILE A 8 10.43 0.69 -4.94
N LEU A 9 11.49 0.77 -5.73
CA LEU A 9 12.00 2.00 -6.34
C LEU A 9 11.77 2.03 -7.85
N GLY A 10 11.92 3.20 -8.46
CA GLY A 10 11.88 3.37 -9.91
C GLY A 10 12.38 4.75 -10.30
N ALA A 11 12.85 4.90 -11.55
CA ALA A 11 13.57 6.08 -12.04
C ALA A 11 12.69 7.33 -12.28
N GLY A 12 11.36 7.20 -12.23
CA GLY A 12 10.44 8.31 -12.42
C GLY A 12 9.07 8.05 -11.78
N SER A 13 8.19 9.06 -11.78
CA SER A 13 6.78 8.87 -11.45
C SER A 13 6.10 7.94 -12.46
N ASP A 14 4.97 7.35 -12.08
CA ASP A 14 4.13 6.51 -12.97
C ASP A 14 4.73 5.24 -13.59
N GLY A 15 5.99 4.91 -13.30
CA GLY A 15 6.63 3.65 -13.69
C GLY A 15 6.10 2.38 -12.99
N GLY A 16 4.81 2.32 -12.63
CA GLY A 16 4.16 1.09 -12.15
C GLY A 16 4.46 0.66 -10.69
N LYS A 17 5.35 1.36 -9.97
CA LYS A 17 5.74 1.04 -8.57
C LYS A 17 4.56 0.72 -7.66
N SER A 18 3.51 1.55 -7.69
CA SER A 18 2.35 1.38 -6.81
C SER A 18 1.54 0.12 -7.13
N LEU A 19 1.40 -0.20 -8.41
CA LEU A 19 0.71 -1.41 -8.87
C LEU A 19 1.53 -2.66 -8.56
N LEU A 20 2.84 -2.61 -8.78
CA LEU A 20 3.76 -3.68 -8.41
C LEU A 20 3.70 -3.98 -6.90
N THR A 21 3.74 -2.94 -6.05
CA THR A 21 3.57 -3.10 -4.59
C THR A 21 2.24 -3.78 -4.26
N ALA A 22 1.12 -3.38 -4.89
CA ALA A 22 -0.17 -4.02 -4.65
C ALA A 22 -0.17 -5.50 -5.06
N GLY A 23 0.43 -5.84 -6.21
CA GLY A 23 0.60 -7.21 -6.67
C GLY A 23 1.41 -8.07 -5.69
N LEU A 24 2.54 -7.55 -5.20
CA LEU A 24 3.36 -8.21 -4.19
C LEU A 24 2.59 -8.42 -2.88
N CYS A 25 1.87 -7.40 -2.40
CA CYS A 25 1.01 -7.52 -1.22
C CYS A 25 -0.01 -8.66 -1.38
N ARG A 26 -0.68 -8.76 -2.55
CA ARG A 26 -1.63 -9.83 -2.83
C ARG A 26 -0.97 -11.22 -2.85
N ILE A 27 0.20 -11.34 -3.48
CA ILE A 27 0.96 -12.60 -3.55
C ILE A 27 1.36 -13.06 -2.15
N PHE A 28 1.95 -12.18 -1.34
CA PHE A 28 2.35 -12.51 0.03
C PHE A 28 1.16 -12.91 0.90
N ARG A 29 0.06 -12.16 0.82
CA ARG A 29 -1.17 -12.48 1.55
C ARG A 29 -1.75 -13.85 1.17
N ARG A 30 -1.74 -14.19 -0.13
CA ARG A 30 -2.18 -15.50 -0.63
C ARG A 30 -1.26 -16.65 -0.19
N ARG A 31 0.01 -16.37 0.07
CA ARG A 31 1.00 -17.33 0.60
C ARG A 31 1.03 -17.42 2.14
N GLY A 32 0.08 -16.79 2.83
CA GLY A 32 0.03 -16.79 4.30
C GLY A 32 1.08 -15.90 4.97
N VAL A 33 1.81 -15.08 4.21
CA VAL A 33 2.79 -14.13 4.75
C VAL A 33 2.07 -12.86 5.20
N ARG A 34 2.28 -12.45 6.45
CA ARG A 34 1.83 -11.13 6.94
C ARG A 34 2.62 -10.04 6.24
N VAL A 35 1.92 -9.19 5.50
CA VAL A 35 2.48 -8.05 4.78
C VAL A 35 1.64 -6.81 5.08
N ALA A 36 2.30 -5.67 5.21
CA ALA A 36 1.66 -4.36 5.30
C ALA A 36 2.37 -3.40 4.34
N PRO A 37 1.64 -2.65 3.50
CA PRO A 37 2.24 -1.64 2.64
C PRO A 37 2.58 -0.39 3.43
N PHE A 38 3.65 0.28 3.04
CA PHE A 38 4.05 1.58 3.57
C PHE A 38 4.49 2.50 2.44
N LYS A 39 4.06 3.76 2.48
CA LYS A 39 4.43 4.77 1.50
C LYS A 39 5.27 5.83 2.22
N ALA A 40 6.58 5.82 1.99
CA ALA A 40 7.53 6.69 2.68
C ALA A 40 7.29 8.19 2.45
N GLN A 41 6.76 8.55 1.27
CA GLN A 41 6.40 9.93 0.95
C GLN A 41 5.08 9.94 0.19
N ASN A 42 4.08 10.62 0.76
CA ASN A 42 2.81 10.85 0.09
C ASN A 42 2.80 12.26 -0.52
N LEU A 43 2.97 12.33 -1.85
CA LEU A 43 2.85 13.56 -2.62
C LEU A 43 1.56 13.61 -3.45
N ALA A 44 0.69 12.61 -3.30
CA ALA A 44 -0.51 12.51 -4.11
C ALA A 44 -1.61 13.42 -3.55
N LEU A 45 -2.14 14.31 -4.39
CA LEU A 45 -3.36 15.08 -4.11
C LEU A 45 -4.63 14.20 -4.13
N ASN A 46 -4.49 12.94 -4.58
CA ASN A 46 -5.58 11.99 -4.74
C ASN A 46 -5.82 11.21 -3.46
N ARG A 47 -6.84 11.61 -2.70
CA ARG A 47 -7.24 10.98 -1.44
C ARG A 47 -8.38 9.98 -1.66
N SER A 48 -8.34 8.89 -0.93
CA SER A 48 -9.42 7.95 -0.71
C SER A 48 -9.96 8.23 0.69
N VAL A 49 -11.24 8.59 0.75
CA VAL A 49 -11.96 8.88 1.99
C VAL A 49 -12.71 7.63 2.41
N HIS A 50 -12.65 7.30 3.69
CA HIS A 50 -13.43 6.19 4.22
C HIS A 50 -14.80 6.65 4.75
N PRO A 51 -15.85 5.83 4.61
CA PRO A 51 -17.18 6.19 5.12
C PRO A 51 -17.22 6.49 6.63
N ALA A 52 -16.32 5.90 7.43
CA ALA A 52 -16.23 6.15 8.87
C ALA A 52 -15.30 7.32 9.26
N GLY A 53 -14.83 8.11 8.29
CA GLY A 53 -13.85 9.18 8.48
C GLY A 53 -12.41 8.75 8.20
N GLY A 54 -11.51 9.73 8.03
CA GLY A 54 -10.10 9.54 7.70
C GLY A 54 -9.79 9.48 6.20
N GLU A 55 -8.56 9.82 5.84
CA GLU A 55 -8.08 9.96 4.48
C GLU A 55 -6.74 9.25 4.24
N MET A 56 -6.64 8.55 3.13
CA MET A 56 -5.39 7.90 2.71
C MET A 56 -5.15 8.11 1.22
N GLY A 57 -3.89 8.17 0.78
CA GLY A 57 -3.60 8.22 -0.66
C GLY A 57 -4.19 7.02 -1.40
N ARG A 58 -4.86 7.24 -2.54
CA ARG A 58 -5.57 6.17 -3.29
C ARG A 58 -4.69 4.94 -3.58
N SER A 59 -3.43 5.16 -3.95
CA SER A 59 -2.47 4.06 -4.19
C SER A 59 -2.24 3.20 -2.94
N GLN A 60 -2.20 3.82 -1.76
CA GLN A 60 -1.95 3.12 -0.50
C GLN A 60 -3.20 2.36 -0.05
N ALA A 61 -4.40 2.92 -0.28
CA ALA A 61 -5.66 2.22 -0.02
C ALA A 61 -5.76 0.93 -0.85
N VAL A 62 -5.45 0.98 -2.15
CA VAL A 62 -5.42 -0.21 -3.03
C VAL A 62 -4.39 -1.24 -2.55
N GLN A 63 -3.20 -0.79 -2.14
CA GLN A 63 -2.19 -1.70 -1.60
C GLN A 63 -2.63 -2.35 -0.28
N ALA A 64 -3.30 -1.62 0.61
CA ALA A 64 -3.80 -2.14 1.87
C ALA A 64 -4.87 -3.21 1.63
N GLN A 65 -5.83 -2.92 0.74
CA GLN A 65 -6.82 -3.90 0.28
C GLN A 65 -6.15 -5.15 -0.33
N ALA A 66 -5.08 -4.98 -1.11
CA ALA A 66 -4.34 -6.10 -1.68
C ALA A 66 -3.63 -6.96 -0.62
N ALA A 67 -3.14 -6.33 0.46
CA ALA A 67 -2.58 -7.01 1.63
C ALA A 67 -3.65 -7.73 2.48
N GLY A 68 -4.94 -7.56 2.18
CA GLY A 68 -6.04 -8.05 3.02
C GLY A 68 -6.14 -7.33 4.36
N TRP A 69 -5.63 -6.09 4.41
CA TRP A 69 -5.76 -5.20 5.55
C TRP A 69 -6.80 -4.13 5.21
N VAL A 70 -7.78 -3.96 6.10
CA VAL A 70 -8.57 -2.74 6.14
C VAL A 70 -7.76 -1.77 7.01
N PRO A 71 -7.17 -0.71 6.43
CA PRO A 71 -6.38 0.22 7.23
C PRO A 71 -7.27 0.90 8.27
N PRO A 72 -6.76 1.20 9.48
CA PRO A 72 -7.39 2.22 10.31
C PRO A 72 -7.30 3.54 9.56
N TRP A 73 -8.45 4.14 9.29
CA TRP A 73 -8.57 5.37 8.53
C TRP A 73 -8.31 6.53 9.50
N ILE A 74 -7.21 7.25 9.26
CA ILE A 74 -6.77 8.39 10.07
C ILE A 74 -7.17 9.67 9.35
#